data_AF-A0A7G8PP27-F1
#
_entry.id   AF-A0A7G8PP27-F1
#
_cell.length_a   1.000
_cell.length_b   1.000
_cell.length_c   1.000
_cell.angle_alpha   90.00
_cell.angle_beta   90.00
_cell.angle_gamma   90.00
#
_symmetry.space_group_name_H-M   'P 1'
#
loop_
_entity.id
_entity.type
_entity.pdbx_description
1 polymer ?
#
loop_
_entity_poly.entity_id
_entity_poly.type
_entity_poly.pdbx_seq_one_letter_code
_entity_poly.pdbx_strand_id
1 'polypeptide(L)'
;MGLYALAAPAAMLRPFGVTLDTGTARSEVRAVYGGFGLAIAAVLVYASRVPEVRTGVLITVGAALSGMAAGRVVSVFDERTAFYPNWFYCLVEAVAAAALFGAV
;
A
#
# COMPACT_ATOMS: atom_id res chain seq x y z
N MET A 1 0.20 7.21 -3.76
CA MET A 1 1.49 6.64 -3.30
C MET A 1 2.40 6.20 -4.45
N GLY A 2 1.94 5.37 -5.40
CA GLY A 2 2.80 4.80 -6.46
C GLY A 2 3.63 5.78 -7.29
N LEU A 3 3.02 6.83 -7.87
CA LEU A 3 3.76 7.84 -8.65
C LEU A 3 4.82 8.58 -7.81
N TYR A 4 4.51 8.85 -6.55
CA TYR A 4 5.42 9.55 -5.64
C TYR A 4 6.60 8.66 -5.23
N ALA A 5 6.36 7.37 -5.00
CA ALA A 5 7.41 6.39 -4.74
C ALA A 5 8.35 6.19 -5.95
N LEU A 6 7.80 6.25 -7.17
CA LEU A 6 8.57 6.20 -8.42
C LEU A 6 9.45 7.44 -8.61
N ALA A 7 8.87 8.62 -8.45
CA ALA A 7 9.56 9.89 -8.68
C ALA A 7 10.57 10.24 -7.56
N ALA A 8 10.16 10.07 -6.30
CA ALA A 8 10.90 10.53 -5.13
C ALA A 8 10.92 9.49 -3.99
N PRO A 9 11.58 8.32 -4.18
CA PRO A 9 11.55 7.21 -3.22
C PRO A 9 12.11 7.58 -1.83
N ALA A 10 13.18 8.38 -1.79
CA ALA A 10 13.80 8.80 -0.53
C ALA A 10 12.89 9.74 0.28
N ALA A 11 12.17 10.64 -0.40
CA ALA A 11 11.24 11.55 0.26
C ALA A 11 9.99 10.83 0.78
N MET A 12 9.55 9.76 0.09
CA MET A 12 8.43 8.92 0.53
C MET A 12 8.73 8.14 1.82
N LEU A 13 9.96 7.62 1.95
CA LEU A 13 10.33 6.79 3.11
C LEU A 13 10.90 7.57 4.29
N ARG A 14 11.28 8.84 4.09
CA ARG A 14 11.78 9.72 5.15
C ARG A 14 10.87 9.79 6.39
N PRO A 15 9.52 9.84 6.30
CA PRO A 15 8.63 9.81 7.47
C PRO A 15 8.72 8.53 8.31
N PHE A 16 9.21 7.43 7.71
CA PHE A 16 9.42 6.15 8.39
C PHE A 16 10.83 6.04 9.00
N GLY A 17 11.63 7.11 8.94
CA GLY A 17 13.01 7.11 9.46
C GLY A 17 14.00 6.34 8.59
N VAL A 18 13.61 5.92 7.37
CA VAL A 18 14.47 5.13 6.48
C VAL A 18 15.27 6.05 5.57
N THR A 19 16.59 5.94 5.60
CA THR A 19 17.51 6.57 4.63
C THR A 19 17.80 5.63 3.47
N LEU A 20 17.80 6.15 2.25
CA LEU A 20 18.08 5.38 1.03
C LEU A 20 19.39 5.86 0.41
N ASP A 21 20.50 5.36 0.92
CA ASP A 21 21.84 5.86 0.59
C ASP A 21 22.43 5.25 -0.69
N THR A 22 21.83 4.18 -1.21
CA THR A 22 22.31 3.49 -2.41
C THR A 22 21.34 3.59 -3.58
N GLY A 23 21.87 3.44 -4.80
CA GLY A 23 21.04 3.30 -6.02
C GLY A 23 20.14 2.07 -5.95
N THR A 24 20.66 0.96 -5.43
CA THR A 24 19.93 -0.31 -5.26
C THR A 24 18.72 -0.17 -4.34
N ALA A 25 18.89 0.44 -3.16
CA ALA A 25 17.79 0.66 -2.22
C ALA A 25 16.68 1.55 -2.82
N ARG A 26 17.07 2.60 -3.57
CA ARG A 26 16.09 3.44 -4.29
C ARG A 26 15.37 2.66 -5.40
N SER A 27 16.06 1.75 -6.10
CA SER A 27 15.46 0.91 -7.13
C SER A 27 14.41 -0.03 -6.55
N GLU A 28 14.72 -0.67 -5.42
CA GLU A 28 13.79 -1.55 -4.71
C GLU A 28 12.50 -0.82 -4.33
N VAL A 29 12.65 0.39 -3.77
CA VAL A 29 11.50 1.19 -3.36
C VAL A 29 10.63 1.59 -4.56
N ARG A 30 11.25 1.95 -5.68
CA ARG A 30 10.51 2.25 -6.93
C ARG A 30 9.79 1.04 -7.48
N ALA A 31 10.37 -0.15 -7.38
CA ALA A 31 9.73 -1.38 -7.85
C ALA A 31 8.51 -1.74 -6.98
N VAL A 32 8.71 -1.82 -5.66
CA VAL A 32 7.71 -2.35 -4.71
C VAL A 32 6.67 -1.30 -4.30
N TYR A 33 7.08 -0.08 -3.97
CA TYR A 33 6.11 0.95 -3.55
C TYR A 33 5.58 1.76 -4.73
N GLY A 34 6.36 1.83 -5.81
CA GLY A 34 6.01 2.56 -7.01
C GLY A 34 5.29 1.72 -8.06
N GLY A 35 6.04 0.85 -8.73
CA GLY A 35 5.58 0.03 -9.86
C GLY A 35 4.43 -0.89 -9.49
N PHE A 36 4.55 -1.63 -8.38
CA PHE A 36 3.45 -2.49 -7.90
C PHE A 36 2.20 -1.66 -7.56
N GLY A 37 2.36 -0.52 -6.87
CA GLY A 37 1.23 0.37 -6.56
C GLY A 37 0.52 0.90 -7.82
N LEU A 38 1.27 1.22 -8.88
CA LEU A 38 0.69 1.59 -10.18
C LEU A 38 0.00 0.41 -10.86
N ALA A 39 0.57 -0.78 -10.81
CA ALA A 39 -0.03 -1.97 -11.38
C ALA A 39 -1.36 -2.31 -10.70
N ILE A 40 -1.43 -2.26 -9.37
CA ILE A 40 -2.68 -2.47 -8.62
C ILE A 40 -3.74 -1.43 -9.03
N ALA A 41 -3.36 -0.15 -9.16
CA ALA A 41 -4.28 0.88 -9.63
C ALA A 41 -4.80 0.57 -11.05
N ALA A 42 -3.93 0.14 -11.97
CA ALA A 42 -4.32 -0.22 -13.32
C ALA A 42 -5.28 -1.43 -13.35
N VAL A 43 -5.03 -2.46 -12.54
CA VAL A 43 -5.89 -3.64 -12.44
C VAL A 43 -7.26 -3.29 -11.84
N LEU A 44 -7.33 -2.41 -10.85
CA LEU A 44 -8.60 -1.90 -10.33
C LEU A 44 -9.39 -1.11 -11.39
N VAL A 45 -8.71 -0.28 -12.19
CA VAL A 45 -9.35 0.43 -13.30
C VAL A 45 -9.86 -0.57 -14.35
N TYR A 46 -9.08 -1.60 -14.68
CA TYR A 46 -9.50 -2.65 -15.61
C TYR A 46 -10.73 -3.41 -15.08
N ALA A 47 -10.71 -3.82 -13.81
CA ALA A 47 -11.82 -4.48 -13.12
C ALA A 47 -13.10 -3.62 -13.09
N SER A 48 -12.99 -2.29 -13.12
CA SER A 48 -14.15 -1.40 -13.22
C SER A 48 -14.87 -1.48 -14.58
N ARG A 49 -14.22 -2.05 -15.60
CA ARG A 49 -14.75 -2.16 -16.97
C ARG A 49 -15.05 -3.60 -17.40
N VAL A 50 -14.60 -4.59 -16.64
CA VAL A 50 -14.75 -6.02 -16.96
C VAL A 50 -15.42 -6.72 -15.77
N PRO A 51 -16.77 -6.83 -15.77
CA PRO A 51 -17.54 -7.36 -14.66
C PRO A 51 -17.13 -8.78 -14.23
N GLU A 52 -16.68 -9.60 -15.19
CA GLU A 52 -16.33 -11.02 -15.00
C GLU A 52 -15.16 -11.21 -14.03
N VAL A 53 -14.21 -10.26 -14.01
CA VAL A 53 -13.03 -10.32 -13.13
C VAL A 53 -13.15 -9.40 -11.92
N ARG A 54 -14.17 -8.53 -11.90
CA ARG A 54 -14.32 -7.45 -10.91
C ARG A 54 -14.29 -7.98 -9.48
N THR A 55 -15.16 -8.94 -9.17
CA THR A 55 -15.27 -9.50 -7.82
C THR A 55 -13.96 -10.12 -7.34
N GLY A 56 -13.31 -10.91 -8.20
CA GLY A 56 -12.02 -11.53 -7.87
C GLY A 56 -10.95 -10.48 -7.56
N VAL A 57 -10.82 -9.45 -8.40
CA VAL A 57 -9.86 -8.35 -8.19
C VAL A 57 -10.15 -7.59 -6.90
N LEU A 58 -11.41 -7.22 -6.63
CA LEU A 58 -11.78 -6.48 -5.42
C LEU A 58 -11.45 -7.27 -4.15
N ILE A 59 -11.77 -8.57 -4.13
CA ILE A 59 -11.44 -9.45 -2.99
C ILE A 59 -9.93 -9.55 -2.81
N THR A 60 -9.16 -9.78 -3.87
CA THR A 60 -7.69 -9.91 -3.79
C THR A 60 -7.04 -8.63 -3.28
N VAL A 61 -7.40 -7.48 -3.83
CA VAL A 61 -6.81 -6.19 -3.41
C VAL A 61 -7.29 -5.81 -2.00
N GLY A 62 -8.55 -6.06 -1.66
CA GLY A 62 -9.08 -5.87 -0.30
C GLY A 62 -8.37 -6.73 0.73
N ALA A 63 -8.10 -8.00 0.41
CA ALA A 63 -7.32 -8.90 1.27
C ALA A 63 -5.87 -8.43 1.45
N ALA A 64 -5.22 -7.98 0.37
CA ALA A 64 -3.87 -7.42 0.44
C ALA A 64 -3.79 -6.18 1.36
N LEU A 65 -4.75 -5.26 1.24
CA LEU A 65 -4.85 -4.07 2.11
C LEU A 65 -5.11 -4.45 3.57
N SER A 66 -5.98 -5.44 3.79
CA SER A 66 -6.25 -5.95 5.14
C SER A 66 -4.99 -6.57 5.77
N GLY A 67 -4.19 -7.29 4.99
CA GLY A 67 -2.91 -7.85 5.45
C GLY A 67 -1.90 -6.76 5.84
N MET A 68 -1.82 -5.67 5.08
CA MET A 68 -0.97 -4.52 5.45
C MET A 68 -1.44 -3.88 6.76
N ALA A 69 -2.75 -3.64 6.91
CA ALA A 69 -3.31 -3.10 8.15
C ALA A 69 -3.05 -4.04 9.35
N ALA A 70 -3.23 -5.35 9.17
CA ALA A 70 -2.94 -6.34 10.20
C ALA A 70 -1.46 -6.34 10.60
N GLY A 71 -0.53 -6.25 9.65
CA GLY A 71 0.90 -6.13 9.94
C GLY A 71 1.24 -4.90 10.78
N ARG A 72 0.53 -3.79 10.57
CA ARG A 72 0.68 -2.59 11.42
C ARG A 72 0.10 -2.79 12.81
N VAL A 73 -1.00 -3.53 12.96
CA VAL A 73 -1.54 -3.88 14.28
C VAL A 73 -0.54 -4.74 15.05
N VAL A 74 0.17 -5.66 14.39
CA VAL A 74 1.20 -6.49 15.05
C VAL A 74 2.32 -5.64 15.67
N SER A 75 2.58 -4.42 15.16
CA SER A 75 3.58 -3.52 15.75
C SER A 75 3.29 -3.11 17.21
N VAL A 76 2.08 -3.35 17.74
CA VAL A 76 1.77 -3.14 19.17
C VAL A 76 2.59 -4.04 20.09
N PHE A 77 3.09 -5.18 19.58
CA PHE A 77 3.88 -6.14 20.35
C PHE A 77 5.38 -5.83 20.35
N ASP A 78 5.84 -4.89 19.52
CA ASP A 78 7.22 -4.41 19.49
C ASP A 78 7.33 -3.10 20.30
N GLU A 79 7.70 -2.00 19.65
CA GLU A 79 7.84 -0.69 20.25
C GLU A 79 6.63 0.20 19.97
N ARG A 80 6.45 1.21 20.82
CA ARG A 80 5.34 2.16 20.69
C ARG A 80 5.49 2.97 19.41
N THR A 81 4.76 2.58 18.38
CA THR A 81 4.76 3.29 17.09
C THR A 81 3.98 4.60 17.18
N ALA A 82 4.53 5.68 16.62
CA ALA A 82 3.86 6.97 16.56
C ALA A 82 2.58 6.90 15.68
N PHE A 83 1.61 7.78 15.97
CA PHE A 83 0.35 7.84 15.23
C PHE A 83 0.57 8.04 13.72
N TYR A 84 1.48 8.96 13.35
CA TYR A 84 2.01 9.07 12.01
C TYR A 84 3.46 8.56 12.00
N PRO A 85 3.86 7.73 11.03
CA PRO A 85 3.08 7.25 9.87
C PRO A 85 2.22 6.00 10.15
N ASN A 86 2.47 5.24 11.21
CA ASN A 86 1.98 3.86 11.32
C ASN A 86 0.45 3.74 11.42
N TRP A 87 -0.17 4.32 12.45
CA TRP A 87 -1.61 4.19 12.67
C TRP A 87 -2.45 4.90 11.60
N PHE A 88 -1.95 6.01 11.07
CA PHE A 88 -2.58 6.70 9.95
C PHE A 88 -2.68 5.79 8.71
N TYR A 89 -1.58 5.16 8.29
CA TYR A 89 -1.64 4.24 7.15
C TYR A 89 -2.45 2.98 7.45
N CYS A 90 -2.43 2.49 8.70
CA CYS A 90 -3.31 1.39 9.12
C CYS A 90 -4.80 1.74 8.91
N LEU A 91 -5.21 2.96 9.26
CA LEU A 91 -6.57 3.44 9.03
C LEU A 91 -6.89 3.51 7.54
N VAL A 92 -5.99 4.10 6.74
CA VAL A 92 -6.18 4.22 5.28
C VAL A 92 -6.31 2.85 4.62
N GLU A 93 -5.44 1.91 4.98
CA GLU A 93 -5.45 0.52 4.47
C GLU A 93 -6.74 -0.21 4.88
N ALA A 94 -7.18 -0.08 6.14
CA ALA A 94 -8.40 -0.70 6.63
C ALA A 94 -9.67 -0.12 5.97
N VAL A 95 -9.75 1.21 5.82
CA VAL A 95 -10.89 1.88 5.16
C VAL A 95 -10.94 1.50 3.68
N ALA A 96 -9.79 1.48 3.00
CA ALA A 96 -9.73 1.07 1.61
C ALA A 96 -10.13 -0.40 1.43
N ALA A 97 -9.67 -1.30 2.31
CA ALA A 97 -10.08 -2.70 2.30
C ALA A 97 -11.60 -2.85 2.50
N ALA A 98 -12.17 -2.17 3.50
CA ALA A 98 -13.60 -2.20 3.78
C ALA A 98 -14.41 -1.68 2.59
N ALA A 99 -13.96 -0.61 1.93
CA ALA A 99 -14.60 -0.08 0.73
C ALA A 99 -14.59 -1.08 -0.43
N LEU A 100 -13.48 -1.81 -0.64
CA LEU A 100 -13.39 -2.82 -1.69
C LEU A 100 -14.30 -4.03 -1.40
N PHE A 101 -14.33 -4.51 -0.15
CA PHE A 101 -15.22 -5.61 0.23
C PHE A 101 -16.71 -5.22 0.17
N GLY A 102 -17.05 -3.98 0.54
CA GLY A 102 -18.43 -3.48 0.42
C GLY A 102 -18.87 -3.21 -1.02
N ALA A 103 -17.92 -3.19 -1.97
CA ALA A 103 -18.19 -3.00 -3.39
C ALA A 103 -18.29 -4.31 -4.18
N VAL A 104 -18.02 -5.46 -3.55
CA VAL A 104 -18.24 -6.80 -4.10
C VAL A 104 -19.73 -7.07 -4.20
#